data_AF-A0A417H8Y8-F1
#
_entry.id   AF-A0A417H8Y8-F1
#
_cell.length_a   1.000
_cell.length_b   1.000
_cell.length_c   1.000
_cell.angle_alpha   90.00
_cell.angle_beta   90.00
_cell.angle_gamma   90.00
#
_symmetry.space_group_name_H-M   'P 1'
#
loop_
_entity.id
_entity.type
_entity.pdbx_description
1 polymer ?
#
loop_
_entity_poly.entity_id
_entity_poly.type
_entity_poly.pdbx_seq_one_letter_code
_entity_poly.pdbx_strand_id
1 'polypeptide(L)'
;MSHKERQKSIEKTQAVHGWLSTYERLVNSQNFFSPYLTQEDLSRLGRNQLHTGLYIEERFPMFGVRYIAINDNVDTDSSESNDLMPFKNLFNEWFIRDTSRKIRTVLKAKAERGERLGARAPYGYRKDPGTKKLIVDEEAAAIVRRIFVMCAGGSGPSQIARILKKEQILTPTMYAYTKYGVTHVGLDTQRPYHWSGDTVADMLENEIYLGNTVNMKHSSRSYKDKRRVEHPREECLVFENTHPALIMREVWDMVQRVRKNKRRLTKMEEQNKYSGLVF
;
A
#
# COMPACT_ATOMS: atom_id res chain seq x y z
N MET A 1 -28.45 32.87 2.53
CA MET A 1 -27.21 32.19 2.97
C MET A 1 -26.04 32.88 2.30
N SER A 2 -25.21 33.54 3.10
CA SER A 2 -24.12 34.38 2.64
C SER A 2 -23.05 33.56 1.92
N HIS A 3 -22.39 34.14 0.92
CA HIS A 3 -21.28 33.52 0.19
C HIS A 3 -20.18 33.02 1.15
N LYS A 4 -20.01 33.67 2.31
CA LYS A 4 -19.13 33.26 3.41
C LYS A 4 -19.56 31.97 4.11
N GLU A 5 -20.85 31.69 4.20
CA GLU A 5 -21.39 30.46 4.83
C GLU A 5 -21.24 29.25 3.91
N ARG A 6 -21.38 29.45 2.58
CA ARG A 6 -21.06 28.43 1.58
C ARG A 6 -19.57 28.08 1.56
N GLN A 7 -18.68 29.09 1.65
CA GLN A 7 -17.22 28.85 1.74
C GLN A 7 -16.85 28.04 3.00
N LYS A 8 -17.40 28.41 4.16
CA LYS A 8 -17.20 27.70 5.44
C LYS A 8 -17.74 26.28 5.42
N SER A 9 -18.82 26.03 4.68
CA SER A 9 -19.37 24.69 4.50
C SER A 9 -18.46 23.82 3.62
N ILE A 10 -17.90 24.38 2.54
CA ILE A 10 -16.99 23.67 1.62
C ILE A 10 -15.67 23.32 2.32
N GLU A 11 -15.11 24.23 3.12
CA GLU A 11 -13.92 23.96 3.94
C GLU A 11 -14.18 22.90 5.02
N LYS A 12 -15.35 22.91 5.65
CA LYS A 12 -15.73 21.89 6.64
C LYS A 12 -15.92 20.50 6.01
N THR A 13 -16.33 20.40 4.75
CA THR A 13 -16.48 19.11 4.07
C THR A 13 -15.13 18.51 3.67
N GLN A 14 -14.10 19.32 3.40
CA GLN A 14 -12.74 18.81 3.12
C GLN A 14 -11.97 18.37 4.38
N ALA A 15 -12.38 18.79 5.58
CA ALA A 15 -11.71 18.48 6.84
C ALA A 15 -11.94 17.04 7.37
N VAL A 16 -12.76 16.21 6.69
CA VAL A 16 -13.16 14.88 7.19
C VAL A 16 -12.16 13.77 6.84
N HIS A 17 -11.11 14.05 6.05
CA HIS A 17 -10.07 13.07 5.73
C HIS A 17 -8.69 13.52 6.20
N GLY A 18 -8.22 12.93 7.31
CA GLY A 18 -6.97 13.25 8.00
C GLY A 18 -5.70 13.02 7.18
N TRP A 19 -5.37 14.00 6.34
CA TRP A 19 -4.17 13.98 5.48
C TRP A 19 -3.40 15.31 5.41
N LEU A 20 -3.73 16.31 6.24
CA LEU A 20 -2.91 17.51 6.34
C LEU A 20 -1.84 17.31 7.42
N SER A 21 -0.57 17.42 7.02
CA SER A 21 0.58 17.47 7.94
C SER A 21 0.40 18.60 8.95
N THR A 22 0.99 18.49 10.13
CA THR A 22 0.95 19.54 11.18
C THR A 22 1.33 20.91 10.62
N TYR A 23 2.23 20.92 9.64
CA TYR A 23 2.69 22.09 8.90
C TYR A 23 1.63 22.65 7.95
N GLU A 24 0.95 21.84 7.14
CA GLU A 24 -0.16 22.33 6.30
C GLU A 24 -1.31 22.90 7.15
N ARG A 25 -1.51 22.42 8.38
CA ARG A 25 -2.47 23.02 9.32
C ARG A 25 -2.00 24.36 9.86
N LEU A 26 -0.70 24.52 10.13
CA LEU A 26 -0.09 25.78 10.55
C LEU A 26 -0.16 26.84 9.43
N VAL A 27 0.10 26.43 8.20
CA VAL A 27 0.05 27.32 7.04
C VAL A 27 -1.39 27.67 6.64
N ASN A 28 -2.32 26.71 6.72
CA ASN A 28 -3.74 26.98 6.47
C ASN A 28 -4.39 27.81 7.57
N SER A 29 -3.92 27.71 8.82
CA SER A 29 -4.43 28.53 9.92
C SER A 29 -3.92 29.97 9.88
N GLN A 30 -2.89 30.26 9.08
CA GLN A 30 -2.22 31.57 8.97
C GLN A 30 -1.72 32.13 10.32
N ASN A 31 -1.69 31.30 11.36
CA ASN A 31 -1.21 31.68 12.69
C ASN A 31 0.28 31.34 12.78
N PHE A 32 1.10 32.22 12.19
CA PHE A 32 2.54 32.17 12.36
C PHE A 32 2.90 32.83 13.70
N PHE A 33 3.22 32.00 14.71
CA PHE A 33 3.58 32.47 16.05
C PHE A 33 5.01 33.05 16.14
N SER A 34 5.82 32.90 15.08
CA SER A 34 7.22 33.35 15.02
C SER A 34 7.50 34.03 13.67
N PRO A 35 8.23 35.15 13.65
CA PRO A 35 8.69 35.79 12.43
C PRO A 35 9.81 35.02 11.70
N TYR A 36 10.34 33.96 12.32
CA TYR A 36 11.38 33.10 11.75
C TYR A 36 10.91 31.64 11.71
N LEU A 37 11.16 30.98 10.59
CA LEU A 37 11.00 29.54 10.40
C LEU A 37 12.35 28.92 10.01
N THR A 38 12.96 28.21 10.96
CA THR A 38 14.26 27.54 10.77
C THR A 38 14.07 26.04 10.60
N GLN A 39 14.71 25.46 9.59
CA GLN A 39 14.78 24.02 9.36
C GLN A 39 16.20 23.57 9.05
N GLU A 40 16.47 22.27 9.23
CA GLU A 40 17.74 21.67 8.81
C GLU A 40 17.90 21.71 7.28
N ASP A 41 16.87 21.23 6.55
CA ASP A 41 16.88 21.14 5.08
C ASP A 41 15.52 21.57 4.49
N LEU A 42 15.51 22.05 3.25
CA LEU A 42 14.33 22.35 2.41
C LEU A 42 13.36 21.17 2.28
N SER A 43 13.88 19.94 2.37
CA SER A 43 13.09 18.71 2.26
C SER A 43 12.08 18.53 3.40
N ARG A 44 12.25 19.25 4.52
CA ARG A 44 11.38 19.19 5.71
C ARG A 44 10.10 20.00 5.56
N LEU A 45 10.09 21.00 4.68
CA LEU A 45 8.94 21.86 4.46
C LEU A 45 7.84 21.16 3.65
N GLY A 46 8.22 20.32 2.70
CA GLY A 46 7.27 19.59 1.88
C GLY A 46 7.93 18.69 0.85
N ARG A 47 7.29 17.55 0.57
CA ARG A 47 7.75 16.60 -0.46
C ARG A 47 7.49 17.08 -1.90
N ASN A 48 6.63 18.08 -2.08
CA ASN A 48 6.31 18.64 -3.39
C ASN A 48 7.00 20.00 -3.54
N GLN A 49 8.10 20.01 -4.29
CA GLN A 49 8.95 21.18 -4.50
C GLN A 49 8.21 22.39 -5.07
N LEU A 50 7.16 22.19 -5.88
CA LEU A 50 6.33 23.28 -6.39
C LEU A 50 5.52 23.97 -5.29
N HIS A 51 4.93 23.19 -4.38
CA HIS A 51 4.22 23.76 -3.24
C HIS A 51 5.19 24.38 -2.24
N THR A 52 6.32 23.71 -1.98
CA THR A 52 7.40 24.22 -1.14
C THR A 52 7.91 25.57 -1.65
N GLY A 53 8.20 25.70 -2.95
CA GLY A 53 8.63 26.95 -3.58
C GLY A 53 7.58 28.06 -3.43
N LEU A 54 6.31 27.77 -3.75
CA LEU A 54 5.20 28.71 -3.55
C LEU A 54 5.11 29.25 -2.11
N TYR A 55 5.30 28.39 -1.11
CA TYR A 55 5.26 28.81 0.28
C TYR A 55 6.45 29.69 0.66
N ILE A 56 7.66 29.33 0.20
CA ILE A 56 8.88 30.07 0.53
C ILE A 56 8.93 31.42 -0.19
N GLU A 57 8.57 31.46 -1.48
CA GLU A 57 8.73 32.64 -2.33
C GLU A 57 7.57 33.62 -2.23
N GLU A 58 6.32 33.15 -2.09
CA GLU A 58 5.15 34.03 -2.05
C GLU A 58 4.55 34.10 -0.65
N ARG A 59 4.23 32.95 -0.05
CA ARG A 59 3.35 32.94 1.12
C ARG A 59 4.03 33.42 2.40
N PHE A 60 5.25 32.97 2.67
CA PHE A 60 5.98 33.40 3.87
C PHE A 60 6.33 34.89 3.84
N PRO A 61 6.82 35.47 2.73
CA PRO A 61 7.03 36.92 2.63
C PRO A 61 5.74 37.72 2.83
N MET A 62 4.59 37.25 2.28
CA MET A 62 3.30 37.91 2.48
C MET A 62 2.88 38.00 3.96
N PHE A 63 3.34 37.07 4.81
CA PHE A 63 3.08 37.06 6.25
C PHE A 63 4.26 37.60 7.09
N GLY A 64 5.30 38.14 6.46
CA GLY A 64 6.48 38.66 7.16
C GLY A 64 7.31 37.57 7.84
N VAL A 65 7.26 36.34 7.35
CA VAL A 65 8.00 35.20 7.90
C VAL A 65 9.27 34.98 7.06
N ARG A 66 10.43 35.01 7.73
CA ARG A 66 11.73 34.65 7.14
C ARG A 66 11.96 33.15 7.26
N TYR A 67 12.26 32.50 6.14
CA TYR A 67 12.56 31.07 6.10
C TYR A 67 14.07 30.84 5.99
N ILE A 68 14.60 29.97 6.85
CA ILE A 68 16.02 29.65 6.93
C ILE A 68 16.17 28.12 6.89
N ALA A 69 16.87 27.59 5.89
CA ALA A 69 17.31 26.20 5.87
C ALA A 69 18.84 26.13 6.00
N ILE A 70 19.32 25.57 7.11
CA ILE A 70 20.72 25.67 7.55
C ILE A 70 21.65 24.91 6.60
N ASN A 71 21.35 23.65 6.30
CA ASN A 71 22.24 22.79 5.50
C ASN A 71 22.19 23.14 4.00
N ASP A 72 21.05 23.64 3.54
CA ASP A 72 20.88 24.06 2.16
C ASP A 72 21.42 25.48 1.91
N ASN A 73 21.92 26.15 2.95
CA ASN A 73 22.37 27.54 2.95
C ASN A 73 21.35 28.46 2.27
N VAL A 74 20.11 28.37 2.73
CA VAL A 74 18.97 29.14 2.22
C VAL A 74 18.49 30.08 3.30
N ASP A 75 18.33 31.33 2.91
CA ASP A 75 17.80 32.38 3.76
C ASP A 75 17.06 33.40 2.89
N THR A 76 15.73 33.44 3.03
CA THR A 76 14.86 34.29 2.20
C THR A 76 15.10 35.79 2.32
N ASP A 77 15.89 36.21 3.32
CA ASP A 77 16.30 37.61 3.53
C ASP A 77 17.62 37.96 2.80
N SER A 78 18.33 36.95 2.29
CA SER A 78 19.57 37.12 1.53
C SER A 78 19.32 36.91 0.04
N SER A 79 19.63 37.93 -0.78
CA SER A 79 19.41 37.86 -2.23
C SER A 79 20.23 36.76 -2.91
N GLU A 80 21.47 36.53 -2.46
CA GLU A 80 22.40 35.57 -3.07
C GLU A 80 22.01 34.10 -2.83
N SER A 81 21.40 33.77 -1.69
CA SER A 81 21.01 32.38 -1.42
C SER A 81 19.72 31.99 -2.15
N ASN A 82 18.83 32.96 -2.37
CA ASN A 82 17.52 32.77 -2.99
C ASN A 82 17.64 32.46 -4.51
N ASP A 83 18.60 33.08 -5.21
CA ASP A 83 18.80 32.92 -6.66
C ASP A 83 19.15 31.47 -7.07
N LEU A 84 19.82 30.71 -6.19
CA LEU A 84 20.23 29.33 -6.46
C LEU A 84 19.23 28.28 -5.97
N MET A 85 18.20 28.68 -5.21
CA MET A 85 17.18 27.77 -4.67
C MET A 85 16.42 27.00 -5.75
N PRO A 86 15.92 27.64 -6.83
CA PRO A 86 15.19 26.92 -7.89
C PRO A 86 16.06 25.84 -8.53
N PHE A 87 17.36 26.11 -8.73
CA PHE A 87 18.31 25.15 -9.29
C PHE A 87 18.54 23.97 -8.35
N LYS A 88 18.79 24.21 -7.05
CA LYS A 88 18.94 23.14 -6.05
C LYS A 88 17.69 22.26 -5.97
N ASN A 89 16.51 22.88 -5.97
CA ASN A 89 15.23 22.15 -5.96
C ASN A 89 15.04 21.32 -7.22
N LEU A 90 15.41 21.85 -8.39
CA LEU A 90 15.37 21.13 -9.66
C LEU A 90 16.31 19.93 -9.66
N PHE A 91 17.55 20.08 -9.19
CA PHE A 91 18.50 18.97 -9.07
C PHE A 91 17.97 17.89 -8.12
N ASN A 92 17.46 18.27 -6.95
CA ASN A 92 16.86 17.33 -6.00
C ASN A 92 15.68 16.56 -6.61
N GLU A 93 14.79 17.25 -7.34
CA GLU A 93 13.68 16.61 -8.05
C GLU A 93 14.19 15.64 -9.12
N TRP A 94 15.20 16.05 -9.89
CA TRP A 94 15.82 15.23 -10.92
C TRP A 94 16.45 13.96 -10.33
N PHE A 95 17.21 14.07 -9.23
CA PHE A 95 17.80 12.92 -8.53
C PHE A 95 16.72 11.94 -8.06
N ILE A 96 15.67 12.42 -7.39
CA ILE A 96 14.57 11.57 -6.92
C ILE A 96 13.89 10.85 -8.09
N ARG A 97 13.64 11.58 -9.19
CA ARG A 97 13.02 11.02 -10.40
C ARG A 97 13.92 9.97 -11.06
N ASP A 98 15.22 10.22 -11.16
CA ASP A 98 16.19 9.30 -11.75
C ASP A 98 16.36 8.04 -10.91
N THR A 99 16.55 8.17 -9.59
CA THR A 99 16.60 7.03 -8.67
C THR A 99 15.34 6.18 -8.77
N SER A 100 14.15 6.82 -8.76
CA SER A 100 12.90 6.08 -8.91
C SER A 100 12.81 5.36 -10.26
N ARG A 101 13.33 5.93 -11.35
CA ARG A 101 13.38 5.31 -12.67
C ARG A 101 14.29 4.09 -12.67
N LYS A 102 15.52 4.23 -12.16
CA LYS A 102 16.51 3.14 -12.05
C LYS A 102 15.96 1.97 -11.23
N ILE A 103 15.35 2.25 -10.08
CA ILE A 103 14.72 1.20 -9.25
C ILE A 103 13.62 0.47 -10.04
N ARG A 104 12.76 1.19 -10.75
CA ARG A 104 11.71 0.58 -11.59
C ARG A 104 12.29 -0.28 -12.70
N THR A 105 13.35 0.16 -13.37
CA THR A 105 14.04 -0.64 -14.39
C THR A 105 14.60 -1.93 -13.81
N VAL A 106 15.26 -1.86 -12.65
CA VAL A 106 15.80 -3.06 -11.97
C VAL A 106 14.68 -4.01 -11.54
N LEU A 107 13.58 -3.48 -10.98
CA LEU A 107 12.43 -4.30 -10.60
C LEU A 107 11.75 -4.93 -11.81
N LYS A 108 11.61 -4.20 -12.92
CA LYS A 108 11.06 -4.73 -14.17
C LYS A 108 11.94 -5.85 -14.74
N ALA A 109 13.26 -5.64 -14.81
CA ALA A 109 14.19 -6.67 -15.26
C ALA A 109 14.16 -7.93 -14.37
N LYS A 110 14.03 -7.77 -13.05
CA LYS A 110 13.82 -8.90 -12.13
C LYS A 110 12.50 -9.60 -12.38
N ALA A 111 11.43 -8.83 -12.60
CA ALA A 111 10.11 -9.38 -12.88
C ALA A 111 10.10 -10.22 -14.14
N GLU A 112 10.74 -9.75 -15.21
CA GLU A 112 10.87 -10.42 -16.51
C GLU A 112 11.68 -11.72 -16.42
N ARG A 113 12.60 -11.84 -15.46
CA ARG A 113 13.31 -13.09 -15.16
C ARG A 113 12.51 -14.08 -14.30
N GLY A 114 11.28 -13.74 -13.92
CA GLY A 114 10.46 -14.56 -13.03
C GLY A 114 10.88 -14.52 -11.56
N GLU A 115 11.81 -13.63 -11.19
CA GLU A 115 12.17 -13.43 -9.80
C GLU A 115 11.03 -12.73 -9.06
N ARG A 116 10.72 -13.21 -7.85
CA ARG A 116 9.69 -12.60 -7.02
C ARG A 116 10.15 -11.22 -6.52
N LEU A 117 9.38 -10.17 -6.81
CA LEU A 117 9.67 -8.81 -6.33
C LEU A 117 9.35 -8.59 -4.84
N GLY A 118 8.51 -9.46 -4.25
CA GLY A 118 8.11 -9.37 -2.86
C GLY A 118 9.27 -9.58 -1.87
N ALA A 119 9.52 -8.57 -1.04
CA ALA A 119 10.53 -8.65 0.03
C ALA A 119 10.21 -9.75 1.07
N ARG A 120 8.93 -10.06 1.29
CA ARG A 120 8.47 -11.05 2.27
C ARG A 120 7.94 -12.32 1.60
N ALA A 121 8.11 -13.45 2.29
CA ALA A 121 7.48 -14.71 1.89
C ALA A 121 5.96 -14.65 2.15
N PRO A 122 5.13 -15.20 1.25
CA PRO A 122 3.72 -15.43 1.54
C PRO A 122 3.56 -16.46 2.67
N TYR A 123 2.42 -16.40 3.36
CA TYR A 123 2.08 -17.38 4.39
C TYR A 123 2.01 -18.80 3.81
N GLY A 124 2.59 -19.79 4.49
CA GLY A 124 2.80 -21.15 3.97
C GLY A 124 4.19 -21.38 3.37
N TYR A 125 4.96 -20.31 3.18
CA TYR A 125 6.32 -20.35 2.69
C TYR A 125 7.26 -19.57 3.60
N ARG A 126 8.54 -19.93 3.54
CA ARG A 126 9.65 -19.16 4.10
C ARG A 126 10.70 -18.93 3.03
N LYS A 127 11.58 -17.95 3.25
CA LYS A 127 12.74 -17.75 2.38
C LYS A 127 13.87 -18.65 2.83
N ASP A 128 14.51 -19.31 1.88
CA ASP A 128 15.79 -19.95 2.11
C ASP A 128 16.87 -18.89 2.41
N PRO A 129 17.62 -19.01 3.52
CA PRO A 129 18.65 -18.02 3.89
C PRO A 129 19.77 -17.86 2.86
N GLY A 130 20.11 -18.93 2.11
CA GLY A 130 21.19 -18.91 1.13
C GLY A 130 20.74 -18.47 -0.27
N THR A 131 19.66 -19.08 -0.77
CA THR A 131 19.20 -18.88 -2.16
C THR A 131 18.12 -17.82 -2.31
N LYS A 132 17.50 -17.37 -1.20
CA LYS A 132 16.34 -16.45 -1.16
C LYS A 132 15.10 -16.98 -1.89
N LYS A 133 15.11 -18.24 -2.34
CA LYS A 133 13.96 -18.92 -2.96
C LYS A 133 12.90 -19.24 -1.91
N LEU A 134 11.66 -19.43 -2.36
CA LEU A 134 10.57 -19.87 -1.50
C LEU A 134 10.68 -21.37 -1.25
N ILE A 135 10.69 -21.74 0.02
CA ILE A 135 10.63 -23.12 0.49
C ILE A 135 9.41 -23.28 1.40
N VAL A 136 8.88 -24.49 1.45
CA VAL A 136 7.67 -24.79 2.21
C VAL A 136 7.95 -24.64 3.71
N ASP A 137 7.04 -23.97 4.42
CA ASP A 137 6.97 -23.97 5.87
C ASP A 137 5.79 -24.85 6.28
N GLU A 138 6.06 -26.10 6.64
CA GLU A 138 5.01 -27.14 6.76
C GLU A 138 3.89 -26.80 7.74
N GLU A 139 4.22 -26.10 8.84
CA GLU A 139 3.25 -25.66 9.84
C GLU A 139 2.24 -24.68 9.23
N ALA A 140 2.73 -23.61 8.58
CA ALA A 140 1.87 -22.65 7.91
C ALA A 140 1.21 -23.25 6.66
N ALA A 141 1.89 -24.13 5.94
CA ALA A 141 1.39 -24.78 4.75
C ALA A 141 0.22 -25.72 5.05
N ALA A 142 0.22 -26.41 6.20
CA ALA A 142 -0.91 -27.20 6.65
C ALA A 142 -2.17 -26.35 6.82
N ILE A 143 -2.03 -25.14 7.38
CA ILE A 143 -3.14 -24.19 7.52
C ILE A 143 -3.64 -23.71 6.15
N VAL A 144 -2.73 -23.37 5.24
CA VAL A 144 -3.10 -23.00 3.86
C VAL A 144 -3.88 -24.14 3.19
N ARG A 145 -3.36 -25.37 3.18
CA ARG A 145 -4.05 -26.55 2.62
C ARG A 145 -5.43 -26.72 3.20
N ARG A 146 -5.56 -26.58 4.53
CA ARG A 146 -6.84 -26.68 5.23
C ARG A 146 -7.83 -25.59 4.81
N ILE A 147 -7.37 -24.35 4.59
CA ILE A 147 -8.21 -23.25 4.10
C ILE A 147 -8.81 -23.59 2.72
N PHE A 148 -7.99 -24.11 1.80
CA PHE A 148 -8.46 -24.52 0.47
C PHE A 148 -9.47 -25.67 0.55
N VAL A 149 -9.21 -26.69 1.37
CA VAL A 149 -10.14 -27.81 1.58
C VAL A 149 -11.48 -27.33 2.15
N MET A 150 -11.47 -26.47 3.17
CA MET A 150 -12.70 -25.90 3.74
C MET A 150 -13.50 -25.10 2.71
N CYS A 151 -12.82 -24.34 1.84
CA CYS A 151 -13.48 -23.59 0.78
C CYS A 151 -14.05 -24.50 -0.32
N ALA A 152 -13.30 -25.54 -0.71
CA ALA A 152 -13.77 -26.55 -1.66
C ALA A 152 -15.02 -27.28 -1.13
N GLY A 153 -15.10 -27.51 0.19
CA GLY A 153 -16.28 -28.02 0.89
C GLY A 153 -17.43 -27.01 1.06
N GLY A 154 -17.34 -25.81 0.47
CA GLY A 154 -18.42 -24.82 0.44
C GLY A 154 -18.38 -23.74 1.54
N SER A 155 -17.41 -23.79 2.46
CA SER A 155 -17.28 -22.75 3.49
C SER A 155 -16.85 -21.41 2.89
N GLY A 156 -17.52 -20.32 3.26
CA GLY A 156 -17.16 -18.98 2.75
C GLY A 156 -15.93 -18.41 3.46
N PRO A 157 -15.22 -17.43 2.87
CA PRO A 157 -14.04 -16.80 3.50
C PRO A 157 -14.30 -16.30 4.93
N SER A 158 -15.44 -15.65 5.18
CA SER A 158 -15.81 -15.17 6.52
C SER A 158 -16.09 -16.31 7.52
N GLN A 159 -16.65 -17.43 7.05
CA GLN A 159 -16.88 -18.61 7.89
C GLN A 159 -15.55 -19.28 8.25
N ILE A 160 -14.66 -19.43 7.27
CA ILE A 160 -13.30 -19.94 7.46
C ILE A 160 -12.55 -19.06 8.47
N ALA A 161 -12.57 -17.73 8.28
CA ALA A 161 -11.93 -16.79 9.21
C ALA A 161 -12.45 -16.95 10.65
N ARG A 162 -13.75 -17.14 10.84
CA ARG A 162 -14.35 -17.38 12.15
C ARG A 162 -13.90 -18.71 12.78
N ILE A 163 -13.78 -19.77 11.97
CA ILE A 163 -13.28 -21.08 12.42
C ILE A 163 -11.82 -20.94 12.88
N LEU A 164 -10.95 -20.35 12.06
CA LEU A 164 -9.54 -20.15 12.36
C LEU A 164 -9.34 -19.29 13.63
N LYS A 165 -10.17 -18.25 13.80
CA LYS A 165 -10.18 -17.41 15.00
C LYS A 165 -10.61 -18.19 16.25
N LYS A 166 -11.66 -19.03 16.14
CA LYS A 166 -12.15 -19.86 17.27
C LYS A 166 -11.09 -20.85 17.73
N GLU A 167 -10.33 -21.39 16.79
CA GLU A 167 -9.23 -22.34 17.04
C GLU A 167 -7.92 -21.65 17.45
N GLN A 168 -7.92 -20.32 17.60
CA GLN A 168 -6.75 -19.54 17.99
C GLN A 168 -5.54 -19.77 17.07
N ILE A 169 -5.80 -19.87 15.76
CA ILE A 169 -4.73 -19.95 14.77
C ILE A 169 -4.17 -18.55 14.52
N LEU A 170 -2.86 -18.40 14.63
CA LEU A 170 -2.18 -17.13 14.40
C LEU A 170 -2.44 -16.62 12.97
N THR A 171 -2.71 -15.32 12.86
CA THR A 171 -2.84 -14.67 11.55
C THR A 171 -1.50 -14.68 10.80
N PRO A 172 -1.50 -14.57 9.46
CA PRO A 172 -0.28 -14.57 8.67
C PRO A 172 0.78 -13.56 9.13
N THR A 173 0.34 -12.35 9.51
CA THR A 173 1.20 -11.27 9.99
C THR A 173 1.76 -11.57 11.37
N MET A 174 0.93 -12.08 12.28
CA MET A 174 1.37 -12.43 13.62
C MET A 174 2.31 -13.64 13.60
N TYR A 175 2.00 -14.67 12.80
CA TYR A 175 2.86 -15.85 12.65
C TYR A 175 4.26 -15.48 12.12
N ALA A 176 4.33 -14.61 11.11
CA ALA A 176 5.61 -14.12 10.59
C ALA A 176 6.39 -13.30 11.63
N TYR A 177 5.68 -12.52 12.46
CA TYR A 177 6.28 -11.76 13.54
C TYR A 177 6.83 -12.67 14.64
N THR A 178 6.04 -13.64 15.13
CA THR A 178 6.45 -14.54 16.21
C THR A 178 7.56 -15.50 15.80
N LYS A 179 7.50 -16.05 14.59
CA LYS A 179 8.44 -17.07 14.13
C LYS A 179 9.73 -16.49 13.53
N TYR A 180 9.64 -15.35 12.86
CA TYR A 180 10.76 -14.79 12.09
C TYR A 180 11.13 -13.36 12.48
N GLY A 181 10.44 -12.74 13.45
CA GLY A 181 10.67 -11.34 13.83
C GLY A 181 10.29 -10.33 12.74
N VAL A 182 9.51 -10.74 11.73
CA VAL A 182 9.19 -9.90 10.58
C VAL A 182 7.95 -9.05 10.87
N THR A 183 8.10 -7.73 10.83
CA THR A 183 6.97 -6.80 11.00
C THR A 183 6.21 -6.59 9.69
N HIS A 184 4.89 -6.45 9.78
CA HIS A 184 3.99 -6.19 8.67
C HIS A 184 3.25 -4.86 8.85
N VAL A 185 2.84 -4.25 7.73
CA VAL A 185 1.90 -3.13 7.77
C VAL A 185 0.57 -3.68 8.25
N GLY A 186 0.01 -3.12 9.32
CA GLY A 186 -1.20 -3.64 9.96
C GLY A 186 -0.95 -4.83 10.89
N LEU A 187 0.28 -5.03 11.39
CA LEU A 187 0.52 -5.93 12.51
C LEU A 187 -0.22 -5.42 13.75
N ASP A 188 -1.17 -6.21 14.24
CA ASP A 188 -1.89 -5.97 15.49
C ASP A 188 -1.47 -7.03 16.51
N THR A 189 -0.61 -6.64 17.44
CA THR A 189 -0.13 -7.51 18.52
C THR A 189 -1.17 -7.75 19.60
N GLN A 190 -2.23 -6.92 19.69
CA GLN A 190 -3.30 -7.08 20.67
C GLN A 190 -4.31 -8.15 20.23
N ARG A 191 -4.44 -8.37 18.91
CA ARG A 191 -5.42 -9.31 18.34
C ARG A 191 -4.76 -10.35 17.42
N PRO A 192 -3.91 -11.23 17.97
CA PRO A 192 -3.07 -12.15 17.20
C PRO A 192 -3.83 -13.16 16.31
N TYR A 193 -5.06 -13.50 16.71
CA TYR A 193 -5.93 -14.50 16.05
C TYR A 193 -7.03 -13.88 15.19
N HIS A 194 -6.98 -12.58 14.92
CA HIS A 194 -8.05 -11.87 14.20
C HIS A 194 -7.97 -12.09 12.68
N TRP A 195 -8.40 -13.27 12.23
CA TRP A 195 -8.60 -13.54 10.81
C TRP A 195 -9.77 -12.71 10.25
N SER A 196 -9.50 -11.93 9.19
CA SER A 196 -10.55 -11.26 8.42
C SER A 196 -10.98 -12.12 7.23
N GLY A 197 -12.23 -11.95 6.80
CA GLY A 197 -12.72 -12.61 5.58
C GLY A 197 -11.91 -12.22 4.34
N ASP A 198 -11.46 -10.96 4.28
CA ASP A 198 -10.66 -10.43 3.18
C ASP A 198 -9.29 -11.11 3.10
N THR A 199 -8.60 -11.31 4.23
CA THR A 199 -7.32 -12.05 4.26
C THR A 199 -7.49 -13.47 3.70
N VAL A 200 -8.58 -14.16 4.05
CA VAL A 200 -8.86 -15.49 3.52
C VAL A 200 -9.23 -15.45 2.03
N ALA A 201 -10.00 -14.45 1.61
CA ALA A 201 -10.38 -14.26 0.21
C ALA A 201 -9.15 -14.00 -0.68
N ASP A 202 -8.24 -13.13 -0.23
CA ASP A 202 -6.97 -12.82 -0.89
C ASP A 202 -6.09 -14.07 -1.01
N MET A 203 -6.02 -14.89 0.05
CA MET A 203 -5.27 -16.15 0.02
C MET A 203 -5.84 -17.12 -1.01
N LEU A 204 -7.16 -17.25 -1.07
CA LEU A 204 -7.85 -18.14 -2.01
C LEU A 204 -7.77 -17.64 -3.48
N GLU A 205 -7.39 -16.39 -3.74
CA GLU A 205 -7.16 -15.81 -5.08
C GLU A 205 -5.67 -15.74 -5.47
N ASN A 206 -4.77 -15.94 -4.51
CA ASN A 206 -3.35 -15.90 -4.74
C ASN A 206 -2.77 -17.20 -5.38
N GLU A 207 -2.49 -17.14 -6.68
CA GLU A 207 -1.85 -18.22 -7.45
C GLU A 207 -0.46 -18.63 -6.99
N ILE A 208 0.13 -17.91 -6.03
CA ILE A 208 1.40 -18.35 -5.43
C ILE A 208 1.29 -19.75 -4.84
N TYR A 209 0.11 -20.14 -4.37
CA TYR A 209 -0.13 -21.47 -3.83
C TYR A 209 -0.11 -22.60 -4.87
N LEU A 210 -0.19 -22.26 -6.15
CA LEU A 210 0.04 -23.17 -7.27
C LEU A 210 1.52 -23.32 -7.64
N GLY A 211 2.43 -22.62 -6.96
CA GLY A 211 3.84 -22.55 -7.35
C GLY A 211 4.13 -21.52 -8.43
N ASN A 212 3.17 -20.64 -8.74
CA ASN A 212 3.32 -19.62 -9.78
C ASN A 212 3.80 -18.28 -9.20
N THR A 213 4.74 -17.60 -9.87
CA THR A 213 5.07 -16.21 -9.56
C THR A 213 4.31 -15.29 -10.51
N VAL A 214 3.43 -14.45 -9.96
CA VAL A 214 2.79 -13.37 -10.70
C VAL A 214 3.41 -12.04 -10.31
N ASN A 215 4.07 -11.40 -11.26
CA ASN A 215 4.72 -10.11 -11.09
C ASN A 215 3.92 -8.99 -11.77
N MET A 216 4.23 -7.74 -11.41
CA MET A 216 3.65 -6.53 -12.01
C MET A 216 2.13 -6.34 -11.85
N LYS A 217 1.49 -7.01 -10.88
CA LYS A 217 0.06 -6.80 -10.54
C LYS A 217 -0.32 -5.35 -10.22
N HIS A 218 0.60 -4.63 -9.59
CA HIS A 218 0.37 -3.24 -9.22
C HIS A 218 1.56 -2.37 -9.60
N SER A 219 1.26 -1.15 -10.02
CA SER A 219 2.25 -0.08 -10.17
C SER A 219 1.78 1.20 -9.52
N SER A 220 2.67 2.18 -9.45
CA SER A 220 2.34 3.56 -9.08
C SER A 220 2.44 4.42 -10.34
N ARG A 221 1.46 5.30 -10.60
CA ARG A 221 1.45 6.16 -11.79
C ARG A 221 2.70 7.03 -11.92
N SER A 222 3.16 7.57 -10.80
CA SER A 222 4.30 8.47 -10.75
C SER A 222 5.14 8.19 -9.51
N TYR A 223 6.37 8.73 -9.45
CA TYR A 223 7.15 8.68 -8.22
C TYR A 223 6.54 9.58 -7.13
N LYS A 224 5.79 10.62 -7.55
CA LYS A 224 5.05 11.56 -6.68
C LYS A 224 3.72 10.97 -6.19
N ASP A 225 2.99 10.27 -7.05
CA ASP A 225 1.73 9.62 -6.69
C ASP A 225 1.94 8.18 -6.21
N LYS A 226 1.69 7.94 -4.92
CA LYS A 226 1.84 6.61 -4.28
C LYS A 226 0.58 5.75 -4.37
N ARG A 227 -0.50 6.23 -5.00
CA ARG A 227 -1.70 5.42 -5.25
C ARG A 227 -1.33 4.22 -6.11
N ARG A 228 -1.81 3.05 -5.71
CA ARG A 228 -1.60 1.80 -6.43
C ARG A 228 -2.62 1.73 -7.56
N VAL A 229 -2.12 1.46 -8.76
CA VAL A 229 -2.91 1.10 -9.94
C VAL A 229 -2.78 -0.39 -10.11
N GLU A 230 -3.90 -1.08 -10.18
CA GLU A 230 -3.98 -2.49 -10.50
C GLU A 230 -3.96 -2.69 -12.01
N HIS A 231 -3.14 -3.64 -12.47
CA HIS A 231 -3.03 -3.98 -13.88
C HIS A 231 -3.99 -5.12 -14.22
N PRO A 232 -4.57 -5.11 -15.44
CA PRO A 232 -5.32 -6.26 -15.92
C PRO A 232 -4.41 -7.49 -15.99
N ARG A 233 -5.04 -8.66 -15.95
CA ARG A 233 -4.32 -9.94 -15.87
C ARG A 233 -3.36 -10.17 -17.03
N GLU A 234 -3.70 -9.68 -18.21
CA GLU A 234 -2.93 -9.81 -19.46
C GLU A 234 -1.60 -9.05 -19.42
N GLU A 235 -1.53 -7.95 -18.66
CA GLU A 235 -0.30 -7.18 -18.46
C GLU A 235 0.59 -7.77 -17.35
N CYS A 236 0.07 -8.72 -16.56
CA CYS A 236 0.81 -9.35 -15.49
C CYS A 236 1.76 -10.42 -16.05
N LEU A 237 3.01 -10.41 -15.60
CA LEU A 237 3.97 -11.43 -15.98
C LEU A 237 3.78 -12.66 -15.07
N VAL A 238 3.34 -13.77 -15.67
CA VAL A 238 3.05 -15.03 -14.97
C VAL A 238 4.12 -16.05 -15.31
N PHE A 239 4.81 -16.53 -14.28
CA PHE A 239 5.81 -17.58 -14.41
C PHE A 239 5.33 -18.81 -13.65
N GLU A 240 5.17 -19.92 -14.35
CA GLU A 240 4.71 -21.16 -13.75
C GLU A 240 5.85 -21.94 -13.07
N ASN A 241 5.51 -22.73 -12.04
CA ASN A 241 6.43 -23.68 -11.39
C ASN A 241 7.75 -23.06 -10.87
N THR A 242 7.70 -21.84 -10.35
CA THR A 242 8.89 -21.15 -9.82
C THR A 242 9.31 -21.65 -8.43
N HIS A 243 8.39 -22.28 -7.70
CA HIS A 243 8.58 -22.81 -6.34
C HIS A 243 7.58 -23.94 -6.05
N PRO A 244 7.77 -24.74 -4.99
CA PRO A 244 6.90 -25.86 -4.67
C PRO A 244 5.43 -25.42 -4.48
N ALA A 245 4.50 -26.07 -5.18
CA ALA A 245 3.08 -25.81 -5.02
C ALA A 245 2.57 -26.36 -3.68
N LEU A 246 1.76 -25.59 -2.96
CA LEU A 246 1.05 -26.09 -1.77
C LEU A 246 -0.28 -26.74 -2.15
N ILE A 247 -0.88 -26.30 -3.26
CA ILE A 247 -2.21 -26.69 -3.72
C ILE A 247 -2.11 -27.19 -5.16
N MET A 248 -2.82 -28.28 -5.46
CA MET A 248 -2.95 -28.79 -6.82
C MET A 248 -3.90 -27.93 -7.65
N ARG A 249 -3.63 -27.84 -8.96
CA ARG A 249 -4.43 -27.03 -9.90
C ARG A 249 -5.92 -27.41 -9.87
N GLU A 250 -6.23 -28.68 -9.71
CA GLU A 250 -7.62 -29.17 -9.60
C GLU A 250 -8.38 -28.60 -8.38
N VAL A 251 -7.72 -28.56 -7.21
CA VAL A 251 -8.30 -28.01 -5.98
C VAL A 251 -8.50 -26.51 -6.12
N TRP A 252 -7.54 -25.83 -6.74
CA TRP A 252 -7.65 -24.41 -7.05
C TRP A 252 -8.85 -24.11 -7.94
N ASP A 253 -8.99 -24.83 -9.05
CA ASP A 253 -10.07 -24.62 -10.02
C ASP A 253 -11.45 -24.94 -9.40
N MET A 254 -11.51 -25.93 -8.50
CA MET A 254 -12.71 -26.20 -7.72
C MET A 254 -13.06 -25.01 -6.81
N VAL A 255 -12.10 -24.48 -6.07
CA VAL A 255 -12.28 -23.29 -5.22
C VAL A 255 -12.75 -22.08 -6.03
N GLN A 256 -12.12 -21.80 -7.18
CA GLN A 256 -12.54 -20.68 -8.03
C GLN A 256 -13.97 -20.85 -8.54
N ARG A 257 -14.37 -22.07 -8.93
CA ARG A 257 -15.76 -22.37 -9.32
C ARG A 257 -16.75 -22.17 -8.18
N VAL A 258 -16.45 -22.70 -7.00
CA VAL A 258 -17.31 -22.53 -5.80
C VAL A 258 -17.46 -21.05 -5.46
N ARG A 259 -16.38 -20.26 -5.54
CA ARG A 259 -16.41 -18.82 -5.24
C ARG A 259 -17.20 -18.01 -6.27
N LYS A 260 -17.08 -18.32 -7.57
CA LYS A 260 -17.88 -17.66 -8.63
C LYS A 260 -19.38 -17.93 -8.47
N ASN A 261 -19.75 -19.15 -8.08
CA ASN A 261 -21.15 -19.55 -7.97
C ASN A 261 -21.81 -19.12 -6.65
N LYS A 262 -21.03 -18.67 -5.66
CA LYS A 262 -21.56 -18.32 -4.35
C LYS A 262 -22.22 -16.95 -4.38
N ARG A 263 -23.55 -16.95 -4.54
CA ARG A 263 -24.37 -15.74 -4.41
C ARG A 263 -24.39 -15.28 -2.95
N ARG A 264 -24.21 -13.98 -2.73
CA ARG A 264 -24.40 -13.37 -1.42
C ARG A 264 -25.90 -13.48 -1.07
N LEU A 265 -26.23 -14.30 -0.08
CA LEU A 265 -27.57 -14.29 0.51
C LEU A 265 -27.83 -12.89 1.05
N THR A 266 -28.67 -12.14 0.34
CA THR A 266 -29.17 -10.86 0.83
C THR A 266 -30.17 -11.18 1.93
N LYS A 267 -30.15 -10.44 3.04
CA LYS A 267 -31.07 -10.63 4.18
C LYS A 267 -32.55 -10.35 3.87
N MET A 268 -32.90 -10.16 2.60
CA MET A 268 -34.27 -9.90 2.16
C MET A 268 -34.93 -11.24 1.83
N GLU A 269 -36.09 -11.49 2.44
CA GLU A 269 -36.90 -12.71 2.27
C GLU A 269 -37.40 -12.93 0.83
N GLU A 270 -37.29 -11.93 -0.04
CA GLU A 270 -37.61 -12.03 -1.46
C GLU A 270 -36.35 -11.94 -2.33
N GLN A 271 -35.95 -13.07 -2.92
CA GLN A 271 -34.98 -13.08 -4.01
C GLN A 271 -35.58 -12.39 -5.23
N ASN A 272 -35.03 -11.24 -5.60
CA ASN A 272 -35.43 -10.55 -6.83
C ASN A 272 -35.03 -11.41 -8.05
N LYS A 273 -36.02 -11.87 -8.82
CA LYS A 273 -35.86 -12.78 -9.98
C LYS A 273 -34.88 -12.30 -11.05
N TYR A 274 -34.51 -11.01 -11.03
CA TYR A 274 -33.62 -10.39 -12.00
C TYR A 274 -32.19 -10.17 -11.49
N SER A 275 -31.83 -10.66 -10.29
CA SER A 275 -30.45 -10.57 -9.79
C SER A 275 -29.51 -11.51 -10.57
N GLY A 276 -28.87 -10.99 -11.63
CA GLY A 276 -27.90 -11.74 -12.44
C GLY A 276 -28.07 -11.61 -13.95
N LEU A 277 -29.07 -10.87 -14.43
CA LEU A 277 -29.17 -10.48 -15.83
C LEU A 277 -28.78 -9.01 -15.94
N VAL A 278 -27.51 -8.77 -16.25
CA VAL A 278 -27.05 -7.47 -16.77
C VAL A 278 -26.88 -7.68 -18.28
N PHE A 279 -27.63 -6.91 -19.07
CA PHE A 279 -27.49 -6.82 -20.52
C PHE A 279 -26.23 -6.05 -20.90
#